data_AF-A0A535DKN2-F1
#
_entry.id   AF-A0A535DKN2-F1
#
_cell.length_a   1.000
_cell.length_b   1.000
_cell.length_c   1.000
_cell.angle_alpha   90.00
_cell.angle_beta   90.00
_cell.angle_gamma   90.00
#
_symmetry.space_group_name_H-M   'P 1'
#
loop_
_entity.id
_entity.type
_entity.pdbx_description
1 polymer ?
#
loop_
_entity_poly.entity_id
_entity_poly.type
_entity_poly.pdbx_seq_one_letter_code
_entity_poly.pdbx_strand_id
1 'polypeptide(L)'
;MVVPREVVYEKFRVPHIVKSYSRIPDVIPLPALVQIQVDSYKIFIEEGLRELLDEISPIQDFTGNRLEMRFSDYRFDEPKYSQEEC
;
A
#
# COMPACT_ATOMS: atom_id res chain seq x y z
N MET A 1 18.32 -40.00 21.04
CA MET A 1 17.62 -40.47 19.83
C MET A 1 17.56 -39.28 18.87
N VAL A 2 18.39 -39.28 17.84
CA VAL A 2 18.45 -38.19 16.83
C VAL A 2 17.46 -38.50 15.73
N VAL A 3 16.50 -37.61 15.51
CA VAL A 3 15.51 -37.71 14.43
C VAL A 3 15.91 -36.71 13.32
N PRO A 4 15.93 -37.10 12.04
CA PRO A 4 16.48 -36.28 10.97
C PRO A 4 15.63 -35.03 10.68
N ARG A 5 16.33 -33.98 10.23
CA ARG A 5 15.92 -32.57 10.21
C ARG A 5 15.01 -32.16 9.03
N GLU A 6 14.46 -33.11 8.29
CA GLU A 6 13.87 -32.85 6.97
C GLU A 6 12.35 -32.99 6.89
N VAL A 7 11.67 -33.47 7.94
CA VAL A 7 10.24 -33.87 7.84
C VAL A 7 9.25 -32.90 8.49
N VAL A 8 9.67 -31.73 9.00
CA VAL A 8 8.73 -30.81 9.67
C VAL A 8 8.90 -29.37 9.20
N TYR A 9 8.57 -29.12 7.93
CA TYR A 9 8.45 -27.76 7.38
C TYR A 9 7.04 -27.34 6.97
N GLU A 10 6.02 -28.14 7.22
CA GLU A 10 4.64 -27.75 6.90
C GLU A 10 3.72 -27.82 8.12
N LYS A 11 3.01 -26.70 8.34
CA LYS A 11 1.73 -26.56 9.06
C LYS A 11 1.63 -26.23 10.55
N PHE A 12 2.68 -26.24 11.36
CA PHE A 12 2.55 -25.70 12.72
C PHE A 12 3.77 -24.89 13.12
N ARG A 13 3.57 -23.60 13.42
CA ARG A 13 4.51 -22.82 14.24
C ARG A 13 4.77 -23.63 15.50
N VAL A 14 5.90 -24.31 15.57
CA VAL A 14 6.39 -24.81 16.85
C VAL A 14 6.65 -23.57 17.69
N PRO A 15 5.95 -23.35 18.81
CA PRO A 15 6.24 -22.20 19.63
C PRO A 15 7.65 -22.40 20.18
N HIS A 16 8.62 -21.70 19.58
CA HIS A 16 9.88 -21.46 20.24
C HIS A 16 9.52 -20.65 21.49
N ILE A 17 9.56 -21.28 22.66
CA ILE A 17 9.42 -20.58 23.94
C ILE A 17 10.66 -19.68 24.06
N VAL A 18 10.54 -18.44 23.57
CA VAL A 18 11.59 -17.44 23.67
C VAL A 18 11.52 -16.85 25.07
N LYS A 19 12.52 -17.16 25.90
CA LYS A 19 12.64 -16.55 27.23
C LYS A 19 13.04 -15.08 27.07
N SER A 20 12.11 -14.18 27.40
CA SER A 20 12.38 -12.74 27.48
C SER A 20 12.93 -12.38 28.85
N TYR A 21 13.97 -11.53 28.89
CA TYR A 21 14.52 -10.94 30.12
C TYR A 21 14.13 -9.46 30.29
N SER A 22 13.28 -8.93 29.39
CA SER A 22 12.77 -7.57 29.46
C SER A 22 11.97 -7.36 30.74
N ARG A 23 12.27 -6.30 31.47
CA ARG A 23 11.60 -5.94 32.73
C ARG A 23 10.44 -4.95 32.52
N ILE A 24 10.41 -4.30 31.36
CA ILE A 24 9.40 -3.31 30.99
C ILE A 24 8.38 -4.01 30.07
N PRO A 25 7.06 -3.83 30.30
CA PRO A 25 6.04 -4.39 29.42
C PRO A 25 5.96 -3.62 28.11
N ASP A 26 5.79 -4.34 27.00
CA ASP A 26 5.44 -3.77 25.71
C ASP A 26 3.96 -3.37 25.73
N VAL A 27 3.70 -2.07 25.90
CA VAL A 27 2.34 -1.53 26.02
C VAL A 27 1.64 -1.28 24.68
N ILE A 28 2.41 -1.21 23.59
CA ILE A 28 1.90 -0.96 22.24
C ILE A 28 2.47 -2.04 21.31
N PRO A 29 1.62 -2.74 20.54
CA PRO A 29 2.09 -3.71 19.56
C PRO A 29 2.83 -3.01 18.41
N LEU A 30 3.80 -3.71 17.82
CA LEU A 30 4.46 -3.20 16.62
C LEU A 30 3.44 -3.11 15.47
N PRO A 31 3.34 -1.94 14.80
CA PRO A 31 2.50 -1.81 13.62
C PRO A 31 3.13 -2.56 12.44
N ALA A 32 2.39 -2.67 11.33
CA ALA A 32 2.94 -3.16 10.09
C ALA A 32 4.09 -2.25 9.62
N LEU A 33 5.28 -2.81 9.40
CA LEU A 33 6.46 -2.00 9.03
C LEU A 33 6.35 -1.38 7.62
N VAL A 34 5.42 -1.88 6.80
CA VAL A 34 5.11 -1.38 5.44
C VAL A 34 3.90 -0.43 5.43
N GLN A 35 3.33 -0.11 6.58
CA GLN A 35 2.07 0.64 6.69
C GLN A 35 2.14 1.97 5.93
N ILE A 36 3.25 2.69 6.06
CA ILE A 36 3.47 3.98 5.39
C ILE A 36 3.36 3.85 3.87
N GLN A 37 3.88 2.78 3.28
CA GLN A 37 3.85 2.58 1.83
C GLN A 37 2.42 2.33 1.33
N VAL A 38 1.67 1.52 2.07
CA VAL A 38 0.27 1.20 1.74
C VAL A 38 -0.61 2.44 1.90
N ASP A 39 -0.46 3.16 3.01
CA ASP A 39 -1.27 4.34 3.30
C ASP A 39 -0.97 5.49 2.34
N SER A 40 0.30 5.71 2.01
CA SER A 40 0.69 6.76 1.06
C SER A 40 0.08 6.52 -0.33
N TYR A 41 0.06 5.28 -0.81
CA TYR A 41 -0.54 4.96 -2.11
C TYR A 41 -2.06 5.08 -2.08
N LYS A 42 -2.70 4.65 -0.97
CA LYS A 42 -4.14 4.79 -0.78
C LYS A 42 -4.58 6.26 -0.84
N ILE A 43 -3.92 7.14 -0.09
CA ILE A 43 -4.21 8.58 -0.08
C ILE A 43 -4.04 9.19 -1.48
N PHE A 44 -2.99 8.79 -2.20
CA PHE A 44 -2.76 9.26 -3.57
C PHE A 44 -3.93 8.91 -4.52
N ILE A 45 -4.45 7.69 -4.44
CA ILE A 45 -5.57 7.23 -5.27
C ILE A 45 -6.88 7.93 -4.89
N GLU A 46 -7.15 8.04 -3.58
CA GLU A 46 -8.43 8.53 -3.05
C GLU A 46 -8.58 10.04 -3.19
N GLU A 47 -7.50 10.81 -2.94
CA GLU A 47 -7.57 12.27 -2.83
C GLU A 47 -6.51 12.95 -3.69
N GLY A 48 -5.26 12.47 -3.65
CA GLY A 48 -4.12 13.17 -4.25
C GLY A 48 -4.24 13.36 -5.77
N LEU A 49 -4.72 12.36 -6.51
CA LEU A 49 -4.88 12.49 -7.96
C LEU A 49 -5.98 13.49 -8.33
N ARG A 50 -7.08 13.53 -7.55
CA ARG A 50 -8.16 14.51 -7.75
C ARG A 50 -7.64 15.94 -7.57
N GLU A 51 -6.91 16.17 -6.48
CA GLU A 51 -6.34 17.49 -6.16
C GLU A 51 -5.41 17.97 -7.28
N LEU A 52 -4.54 17.11 -7.79
CA LEU A 52 -3.62 17.44 -8.88
C LEU A 52 -4.34 17.79 -10.18
N LEU A 53 -5.41 17.07 -10.53
CA LEU A 53 -6.20 17.35 -11.74
C LEU A 53 -6.99 18.67 -11.62
N ASP A 54 -7.40 19.02 -10.41
CA ASP A 54 -8.09 20.29 -10.13
C ASP A 54 -7.13 21.48 -10.15
N GLU A 55 -5.89 21.30 -9.69
CA GLU A 55 -4.87 22.36 -9.73
C GLU A 55 -4.58 22.82 -11.16
N ILE A 56 -4.55 21.90 -12.12
CA ILE A 56 -4.30 22.21 -13.53
C ILE A 56 -5.57 22.57 -14.32
N SER A 57 -6.76 22.47 -13.71
CA SER A 57 -8.04 22.73 -14.36
C SER A 57 -8.63 24.10 -14.00
N PRO A 58 -9.28 24.80 -14.96
CA PRO A 58 -9.41 24.46 -16.38
C PRO A 58 -8.13 24.75 -17.18
N ILE A 59 -7.93 23.99 -18.26
CA ILE A 59 -6.93 24.29 -19.27
C ILE A 59 -7.57 25.22 -20.32
N GLN A 60 -7.03 26.42 -20.48
CA GLN A 60 -7.55 27.45 -21.39
C GLN A 60 -6.67 27.64 -22.63
N ASP A 61 -7.26 28.07 -23.74
CA ASP A 61 -6.52 28.43 -24.95
C ASP A 61 -5.69 29.72 -24.78
N PHE A 62 -4.77 30.00 -25.70
CA PHE A 62 -3.90 31.20 -25.62
C PHE A 62 -4.69 32.51 -25.54
N THR A 63 -5.91 32.55 -26.10
CA THR A 63 -6.77 33.74 -26.03
C THR A 63 -7.59 33.83 -24.74
N GLY A 64 -7.65 32.75 -23.95
CA GLY A 64 -8.35 32.64 -22.66
C GLY A 64 -9.88 32.56 -22.75
N ASN A 65 -10.44 32.68 -23.96
CA ASN A 65 -11.85 33.02 -24.13
C ASN A 65 -12.59 32.14 -25.14
N ARG A 66 -11.88 31.27 -25.87
CA ARG A 66 -12.45 30.57 -27.03
C ARG A 66 -12.63 29.08 -26.80
N LEU A 67 -11.71 28.45 -26.08
CA LEU A 67 -11.76 27.03 -25.75
C LEU A 67 -11.34 26.82 -24.29
N GLU A 68 -12.10 25.97 -23.60
CA GLU A 68 -11.81 25.54 -22.24
C GLU A 68 -11.93 24.01 -22.17
N MET A 69 -10.99 23.37 -21.50
CA MET A 69 -11.03 21.95 -21.17
C MET A 69 -11.01 21.78 -19.66
N ARG A 70 -11.86 20.88 -19.16
CA ARG A 70 -11.91 20.51 -17.74
C ARG A 70 -11.78 19.01 -17.61
N PHE A 71 -10.96 18.56 -16.67
CA PHE A 71 -11.01 17.17 -16.22
C PHE A 71 -12.29 16.98 -15.40
N SER A 72 -13.08 15.97 -15.76
CA SER A 72 -14.32 15.64 -15.04
C SER A 72 -14.00 14.72 -13.87
N ASP A 73 -14.09 13.41 -14.10
CA ASP A 73 -13.82 12.40 -13.08
C ASP A 73 -12.81 11.37 -13.63
N TYR A 74 -12.19 10.61 -12.74
CA TYR A 74 -11.27 9.54 -13.10
C TYR A 74 -11.68 8.24 -12.43
N ARG A 75 -11.20 7.12 -12.98
CA ARG A 75 -11.33 5.81 -12.37
C ARG A 75 -10.10 4.98 -12.64
N PHE A 76 -9.82 4.05 -11.73
CA PHE A 76 -8.81 3.02 -11.94
C PHE A 76 -9.50 1.76 -12.42
N ASP A 77 -9.19 1.35 -13.65
CA ASP A 77 -9.65 0.07 -14.20
C ASP A 77 -8.79 -1.08 -13.64
N GLU A 78 -9.28 -2.31 -13.78
CA GLU A 78 -8.53 -3.49 -13.34
C GLU A 78 -7.21 -3.65 -14.12
N PRO A 79 -6.12 -4.06 -13.45
CA PRO A 79 -4.86 -4.36 -14.12
C PRO A 79 -5.04 -5.43 -15.20
N LYS A 80 -4.39 -5.25 -16.35
CA LYS A 80 -4.48 -6.21 -17.46
C LYS A 80 -3.86 -7.58 -17.17
N TYR A 81 -2.94 -7.63 -16.20
CA TYR A 81 -2.18 -8.82 -15.82
C TYR A 81 -2.17 -8.94 -14.30
N SER A 82 -2.07 -10.17 -13.81
CA SER A 82 -1.83 -10.42 -12.39
C SER A 82 -0.41 -9.99 -11.99
N GLN A 83 -0.13 -9.95 -10.68
CA GLN A 83 1.20 -9.61 -10.19
C GLN A 83 2.28 -10.61 -10.61
N GLU A 84 1.94 -11.89 -10.83
CA GLU A 84 2.88 -12.94 -11.23
C GLU A 84 3.21 -12.90 -12.74
N GLU A 85 2.31 -12.36 -13.55
CA GLU A 85 2.42 -12.31 -15.01
C GLU A 85 3.05 -11.02 -15.55
N CYS A 86 3.24 -10.01 -14.69
CA CYS A 86 3.71 -8.68 -15.05
C CYS A 86 5.25 -8.59 -15.12
#